data_AF-A0A9E3FRV1-F1
#
_entry.id   AF-A0A9E3FRV1-F1
#
_cell.length_a   1.000
_cell.length_b   1.000
_cell.length_c   1.000
_cell.angle_alpha   90.00
_cell.angle_beta   90.00
_cell.angle_gamma   90.00
#
_symmetry.space_group_name_H-M   'P 1'
#
loop_
_entity.id
_entity.type
_entity.pdbx_description
1 polymer ?
#
loop_
_entity_poly.entity_id
_entity_poly.type
_entity_poly.pdbx_seq_one_letter_code
_entity_poly.pdbx_strand_id
1 'polypeptide(L)'
;VQIIAHPECPPDVLAEADFTGSTAHMIKWVRDNRTRRVVMITECSMADNVQAELPDVEMVKPCNLCPHMKRITLQNIFESLLFLREDIVIDPEIAQRARRSVERMINLKH
;
A
#
# COMPACT_ATOMS: atom_id res chain seq x y z
N VAL A 1 21.26 1.28 8.52
CA VAL A 1 19.88 1.60 8.06
C VAL A 1 19.58 0.63 6.94
N GLN A 2 18.37 0.11 6.86
CA GLN A 2 17.95 -0.76 5.75
C GLN A 2 17.03 0.01 4.82
N ILE A 3 17.21 -0.15 3.51
CA ILE A 3 16.45 0.52 2.46
C ILE A 3 15.52 -0.50 1.83
N ILE A 4 14.21 -0.24 1.91
CA ILE A 4 13.20 -1.11 1.31
C ILE A 4 12.38 -0.30 0.30
N ALA A 5 12.15 -0.85 -0.89
CA ALA A 5 11.49 -0.14 -1.97
C ALA A 5 10.33 -0.94 -2.59
N HIS A 6 9.31 -0.23 -3.05
CA HIS A 6 8.22 -0.83 -3.82
C HIS A 6 8.70 -1.15 -5.25
N PRO A 7 8.30 -2.27 -5.88
CA PRO A 7 8.72 -2.64 -7.25
C PRO A 7 8.30 -1.65 -8.33
N GLU A 8 7.42 -0.69 -8.02
CA GLU A 8 7.07 0.42 -8.92
C GLU A 8 8.13 1.54 -8.93
N CYS A 9 9.14 1.50 -8.07
CA CYS A 9 10.25 2.44 -8.10
C CYS A 9 11.13 2.25 -9.35
N PRO A 10 11.85 3.29 -9.78
CA PRO A 10 12.71 3.20 -10.95
C PRO A 10 13.86 2.18 -10.74
N PRO A 11 14.39 1.56 -11.81
CA PRO A 11 15.34 0.44 -11.68
C PRO A 11 16.63 0.75 -10.93
N ASP A 12 17.11 1.99 -11.01
CA ASP A 12 18.28 2.49 -10.26
C ASP A 12 18.02 2.49 -8.74
N VAL A 13 16.81 2.84 -8.31
CA VAL A 13 16.40 2.75 -6.89
C VAL A 13 16.29 1.30 -6.44
N LEU A 14 15.75 0.43 -7.29
CA LEU A 14 15.59 -1.00 -6.98
C LEU A 14 16.94 -1.72 -6.84
N ALA A 15 17.94 -1.32 -7.63
CA ALA A 15 19.29 -1.89 -7.58
C ALA A 15 20.02 -1.60 -6.25
N GLU A 16 19.69 -0.47 -5.61
CA GLU A 16 20.30 -0.02 -4.35
C GLU A 16 19.48 -0.41 -3.10
N ALA A 17 18.30 -1.02 -3.28
CA ALA A 17 17.43 -1.41 -2.19
C ALA A 17 17.84 -2.76 -1.58
N ASP A 18 17.90 -2.84 -0.25
CA ASP A 18 18.17 -4.09 0.50
C ASP A 18 17.02 -5.10 0.37
N PHE A 19 15.79 -4.61 0.12
CA PHE A 19 14.62 -5.45 -0.11
C PHE A 19 13.60 -4.77 -1.03
N THR A 20 13.00 -5.56 -1.92
CA THR A 20 11.94 -5.12 -2.83
C THR A 20 10.72 -6.02 -2.73
N GLY A 21 9.52 -5.42 -2.67
CA GLY A 21 8.29 -6.19 -2.55
C GLY A 21 7.04 -5.32 -2.50
N SER A 22 5.87 -5.96 -2.58
CA SER A 22 4.59 -5.29 -2.35
C SER A 22 4.54 -4.73 -0.93
N THR A 23 3.65 -3.77 -0.68
CA THR A 23 3.52 -3.16 0.65
C THR A 23 3.29 -4.18 1.76
N ALA A 24 2.51 -5.23 1.49
CA ALA A 24 2.29 -6.33 2.44
C ALA A 24 3.58 -7.12 2.72
N HIS A 25 4.39 -7.41 1.69
CA HIS A 25 5.67 -8.08 1.86
C HIS A 25 6.70 -7.20 2.59
N MET A 26 6.70 -5.89 2.34
CA MET A 26 7.55 -4.93 3.04
C MET A 26 7.20 -4.88 4.54
N ILE A 27 5.91 -4.81 4.89
CA ILE A 27 5.43 -4.87 6.30
C ILE A 27 5.90 -6.16 6.97
N LYS A 28 5.71 -7.30 6.31
CA LYS A 28 6.15 -8.60 6.81
C LYS A 28 7.67 -8.63 7.04
N TRP A 29 8.44 -8.14 6.07
CA TRP A 29 9.90 -8.09 6.18
C TRP A 29 10.38 -7.26 7.37
N VAL A 30 9.77 -6.08 7.59
CA VAL A 30 10.10 -5.24 8.76
C VAL A 30 9.75 -5.95 10.07
N ARG A 31 8.60 -6.65 10.11
CA ARG A 31 8.15 -7.43 11.27
C ARG A 31 9.09 -8.59 11.61
N ASP A 32 9.56 -9.30 10.59
CA ASP A 32 10.42 -10.48 10.73
C ASP A 32 11.86 -10.07 11.09
N ASN A 33 12.41 -9.03 10.46
CA ASN A 33 13.79 -8.60 10.67
C ASN A 33 13.98 -7.67 11.87
N ARG A 34 12.92 -7.01 12.35
CA ARG A 34 12.91 -6.06 13.49
C ARG A 34 14.08 -5.07 13.49
N THR A 35 14.47 -4.58 12.31
CA THR A 35 15.58 -3.63 12.21
C THR A 35 15.26 -2.33 12.93
N ARG A 36 16.23 -1.80 13.67
CA ARG A 36 16.06 -0.58 14.46
C ARG A 36 15.73 0.67 13.63
N ARG A 37 16.19 0.73 12.38
CA ARG A 37 15.98 1.89 11.49
C ARG A 37 15.83 1.47 10.03
N VAL A 38 14.73 1.86 9.40
CA VAL A 38 14.32 1.46 8.04
C VAL A 38 13.94 2.70 7.23
N VAL A 39 14.46 2.81 6.01
CA VAL A 39 14.00 3.77 5.00
C VAL A 39 13.02 3.05 4.10
N MET A 40 11.76 3.47 4.12
CA MET A 40 10.70 2.85 3.33
C MET A 40 10.37 3.73 2.13
N ILE A 41 10.79 3.32 0.94
CA ILE A 41 10.57 4.04 -0.31
C ILE A 41 9.25 3.55 -0.92
N THR A 42 8.16 4.19 -0.51
CA THR A 42 6.80 3.98 -1.02
C THR A 42 5.94 5.20 -0.65
N GLU A 43 4.61 5.10 -0.78
CA GLU A 43 3.66 6.12 -0.35
C GLU A 43 3.73 6.37 1.18
N CYS A 44 3.71 7.64 1.59
CA CYS A 44 3.99 8.06 2.97
C CYS A 44 3.04 7.46 4.03
N SER A 45 1.74 7.36 3.72
CA SER A 45 0.75 6.80 4.65
C SER A 45 0.98 5.32 4.94
N MET A 46 1.61 4.59 4.01
CA MET A 46 1.99 3.19 4.27
C MET A 46 3.03 3.08 5.37
N ALA A 47 4.05 3.95 5.37
CA ALA A 47 5.06 3.96 6.42
C ALA A 47 4.49 4.42 7.78
N ASP A 48 3.47 5.30 7.78
CA ASP A 48 2.72 5.66 9.00
C ASP A 48 2.00 4.44 9.59
N ASN A 49 1.33 3.65 8.75
CA ASN A 49 0.64 2.43 9.18
C ASN A 49 1.62 1.43 9.81
N VAL A 50 2.78 1.20 9.18
CA VAL A 50 3.79 0.26 9.72
C VAL A 50 4.38 0.79 11.03
N GLN A 51 4.64 2.09 11.13
CA GLN A 51 5.17 2.69 12.36
C GLN A 51 4.18 2.61 13.52
N ALA A 52 2.87 2.74 13.24
CA ALA A 52 1.83 2.57 14.25
C ALA A 52 1.76 1.12 14.76
N GLU A 53 2.00 0.12 13.89
CA GLU A 53 2.07 -1.28 14.28
C GLU A 53 3.39 -1.66 14.98
N LEU A 54 4.50 -1.01 14.62
CA LEU A 54 5.86 -1.32 15.09
C LEU A 54 6.54 -0.05 15.64
N PRO A 55 6.14 0.44 16.83
CA PRO A 55 6.60 1.73 17.37
C PRO A 55 8.11 1.75 17.69
N ASP A 56 8.71 0.58 17.91
CA ASP A 56 10.13 0.43 18.23
C ASP A 56 11.06 0.59 17.00
N VAL A 57 10.50 0.61 15.80
CA VAL A 57 11.24 0.75 14.53
C VAL A 57 11.23 2.20 14.08
N GLU A 58 12.42 2.79 13.92
CA GLU A 58 12.55 4.13 13.36
C GLU A 58 12.32 4.10 11.84
N MET A 59 11.18 4.63 11.40
CA MET A 59 10.79 4.73 9.99
C MET A 59 11.21 6.07 9.39
N VAL A 60 12.08 6.04 8.39
CA VAL A 60 12.47 7.19 7.57
C VAL A 60 11.64 7.18 6.28
N LYS A 61 10.96 8.29 5.99
CA LYS A 61 9.92 8.38 4.96
C LYS A 61 10.30 9.45 3.93
N PRO A 62 10.51 9.11 2.65
CA PRO A 62 10.51 10.09 1.59
C PRO A 62 9.04 10.50 1.35
N CYS A 63 8.65 11.72 1.72
CA CYS A 63 7.26 12.18 1.63
C CYS A 63 6.78 12.31 0.17
N ASN A 64 6.45 11.18 -0.46
CA ASN A 64 5.69 11.12 -1.70
C ASN A 64 4.24 10.78 -1.35
N LEU A 65 3.38 11.79 -1.51
CA LEU A 65 1.96 11.70 -1.18
C LEU A 65 1.15 11.55 -2.46
N CYS A 66 0.35 10.49 -2.54
CA CYS A 66 -0.61 10.34 -3.62
C CYS A 66 -1.74 11.37 -3.45
N PRO A 67 -1.94 12.32 -4.38
CA PRO A 67 -2.96 13.35 -4.24
C PRO A 67 -4.38 12.79 -4.24
N HIS A 68 -4.59 11.60 -4.81
CA HIS A 68 -5.89 10.95 -4.86
C HIS A 68 -6.26 10.27 -3.54
N MET A 69 -5.31 9.64 -2.85
CA MET A 69 -5.58 8.96 -1.57
C MET A 69 -6.01 9.95 -0.47
N LYS A 70 -5.41 11.15 -0.43
CA LYS A 70 -5.75 12.20 0.54
C LYS A 70 -7.13 12.85 0.35
N ARG A 71 -7.87 12.48 -0.71
CA ARG A 71 -9.27 12.93 -0.89
C ARG A 71 -10.23 12.26 0.10
N ILE A 72 -9.84 11.12 0.66
CA ILE A 72 -10.61 10.43 1.70
C ILE A 72 -10.29 11.11 3.04
N THR A 73 -11.29 11.74 3.63
CA THR A 73 -11.18 12.43 4.94
C THR A 73 -12.10 11.79 5.96
N LEU A 74 -11.84 12.01 7.25
CA LEU A 74 -12.72 11.52 8.33
C LEU A 74 -14.16 12.05 8.18
N GLN A 75 -14.32 13.29 7.72
CA GLN A 75 -15.63 13.88 7.47
C GLN A 75 -16.35 13.16 6.33
N ASN A 76 -15.67 12.92 5.20
CA ASN A 76 -16.25 12.21 4.06
C ASN A 76 -16.68 10.78 4.44
N ILE A 77 -15.89 10.10 5.27
CA ILE A 77 -16.23 8.76 5.79
C ILE A 77 -17.47 8.84 6.68
N PHE A 78 -17.53 9.80 7.61
CA PHE A 78 -18.68 9.98 8.49
C PHE A 78 -19.97 10.23 7.69
N GLU A 79 -19.93 11.13 6.71
CA GLU A 79 -21.08 11.43 5.86
C GLU A 79 -21.49 10.24 4.99
N SER A 80 -20.54 9.51 4.40
CA SER A 80 -20.82 8.30 3.61
C SER A 80 -21.52 7.23 4.46
N LEU A 81 -21.09 7.01 5.71
CA LEU A 81 -21.72 6.06 6.63
C LEU A 81 -23.09 6.55 7.12
N LEU A 82 -23.23 7.83 7.43
CA LEU A 82 -24.48 8.40 7.95
C LEU A 82 -25.60 8.38 6.91
N PHE A 83 -25.26 8.68 5.66
CA PHE A 83 -26.24 8.83 4.59
C PHE A 83 -26.25 7.66 3.59
N LEU A 84 -25.38 6.67 3.76
CA LEU A 84 -25.17 5.54 2.83
C LEU A 84 -25.00 6.03 1.38
N ARG A 85 -24.12 7.02 1.19
CA ARG A 85 -23.81 7.65 -0.10
C ARG A 85 -22.48 7.12 -0.65
N GLU A 86 -22.24 7.35 -1.94
CA GLU A 86 -21.11 6.82 -2.74
C GLU A 86 -21.28 5.37 -3.19
N ASP A 87 -22.49 4.98 -3.59
CA ASP A 87 -22.74 3.65 -4.14
C ASP A 87 -21.99 3.47 -5.48
N ILE A 88 -21.21 2.39 -5.57
CA ILE A 88 -20.35 2.13 -6.73
C ILE A 88 -21.15 1.27 -7.72
N VAL A 89 -21.82 1.94 -8.65
CA VAL A 89 -22.57 1.27 -9.72
C VAL A 89 -21.66 1.03 -10.91
N ILE A 90 -21.52 -0.24 -11.29
CA ILE A 90 -20.74 -0.68 -12.46
C ILE A 90 -21.68 -1.38 -13.43
N ASP A 91 -21.52 -1.09 -14.72
CA ASP A 91 -22.26 -1.79 -15.77
C ASP A 91 -22.08 -3.32 -15.66
N PRO A 92 -23.17 -4.11 -15.68
CA PRO A 92 -23.10 -5.56 -15.51
C PRO A 92 -22.20 -6.28 -16.52
N GLU A 93 -22.15 -5.82 -17.78
CA GLU A 93 -21.30 -6.41 -18.81
C GLU A 93 -19.82 -6.13 -18.52
N ILE A 94 -19.50 -4.90 -18.09
CA ILE A 94 -18.14 -4.53 -17.67
C ILE A 94 -17.73 -5.35 -16.43
N ALA A 95 -18.60 -5.44 -15.43
CA ALA A 95 -18.36 -6.16 -14.20
C ALA A 95 -18.06 -7.65 -14.46
N GLN A 96 -18.87 -8.31 -15.31
CA GLN A 96 -18.64 -9.71 -15.68
C GLN A 96 -17.30 -9.91 -16.40
N ARG A 97 -16.96 -9.02 -17.34
CA ARG A 97 -15.69 -9.11 -18.07
C ARG A 97 -14.48 -8.91 -17.17
N ALA A 98 -14.51 -7.89 -16.30
CA ALA A 98 -13.46 -7.61 -15.33
C ALA A 98 -13.30 -8.74 -14.31
N ARG A 99 -14.42 -9.28 -13.82
CA ARG A 99 -14.44 -10.41 -12.87
C ARG A 99 -13.70 -11.62 -13.39
N ARG A 100 -13.86 -11.98 -14.68
CA ARG A 100 -13.12 -13.11 -15.27
C ARG A 100 -11.60 -12.94 -15.18
N SER A 101 -11.07 -11.73 -15.37
CA SER A 101 -9.63 -11.48 -15.26
C SER A 101 -9.14 -11.62 -13.82
N VAL A 102 -9.89 -11.07 -12.86
CA VAL A 102 -9.54 -11.15 -11.43
C VAL A 102 -9.65 -12.58 -10.91
N GLU A 103 -10.71 -13.32 -11.27
CA GLU A 103 -10.88 -14.72 -10.89
C GLU A 103 -9.76 -15.60 -11.45
N ARG A 104 -9.31 -15.36 -12.69
CA ARG A 104 -8.13 -16.06 -13.23
C ARG A 104 -6.87 -15.75 -12.43
N MET A 105 -6.64 -14.48 -12.07
CA MET A 105 -5.50 -14.08 -11.24
C MET A 105 -5.51 -14.80 -9.88
N ILE A 106 -6.66 -14.88 -9.21
CA ILE A 106 -6.80 -15.55 -7.91
C ILE A 106 -6.68 -17.07 -8.04
N ASN A 107 -7.22 -17.65 -9.11
CA ASN A 107 -7.21 -19.10 -9.35
C ASN A 107 -5.88 -19.61 -9.90
N LEU A 108 -4.95 -18.72 -10.28
CA LEU A 108 -3.57 -19.09 -10.56
C LEU A 108 -2.91 -19.51 -9.24
N LYS A 109 -3.03 -20.80 -8.92
CA LYS A 109 -2.26 -21.44 -7.86
C LYS A 109 -0.85 -21.72 -8.38
N HIS A 110 0.14 -21.15 -7.70
CA HIS A 110 1.51 -21.67 -7.66
C HIS A 110 1.66 -22.61 -6.48
#